data_AF-A0A849GXU4-F1
#
_entry.id   AF-A0A849GXU4-F1
#
_cell.length_a   1.000
_cell.length_b   1.000
_cell.length_c   1.000
_cell.angle_alpha   90.00
_cell.angle_beta   90.00
_cell.angle_gamma   90.00
#
_symmetry.space_group_name_H-M   'P 1'
#
loop_
_entity.id
_entity.type
_entity.pdbx_description
1 polymer ?
#
loop_
_entity_poly.entity_id
_entity_poly.type
_entity_poly.pdbx_seq_one_letter_code
_entity_poly.pdbx_strand_id
1 'polypeptide(L)' 'MERVYLDWNATAPLRPEARAAMVAALDVVGNPSSVHAEGRAARGIVERARGQVAALV' A
#
# COMPACT_ATOMS: atom_id res chain seq x y z
N MET A 1 -5.55 22.70 23.38
CA MET A 1 -6.44 21.54 23.56
C MET A 1 -6.32 20.70 22.30
N GLU A 2 -5.88 19.46 22.43
CA GLU A 2 -5.74 18.55 21.28
C GLU A 2 -7.13 18.13 20.78
N ARG A 3 -7.33 18.07 19.47
CA ARG A 3 -8.63 17.72 18.88
C ARG A 3 -8.83 16.21 18.97
N VAL A 4 -9.89 15.78 19.64
CA VAL A 4 -10.30 14.36 19.66
C VAL A 4 -11.16 14.08 18.42
N TYR A 5 -10.70 13.18 17.56
CA TYR A 5 -11.40 12.79 16.34
C TYR A 5 -12.24 11.52 16.57
N LEU A 6 -13.56 11.67 16.57
CA LEU A 6 -14.53 10.62 16.96
C LEU A 6 -15.33 10.03 15.77
N ASP A 7 -14.84 10.20 14.53
CA ASP A 7 -15.53 9.71 13.33
C ASP A 7 -14.65 8.76 12.49
N TRP A 8 -14.22 7.66 13.11
CA TRP A 8 -13.44 6.61 12.45
C TRP A 8 -14.26 5.77 11.45
N ASN A 9 -15.60 5.90 11.46
CA ASN A 9 -16.47 5.25 10.50
C ASN A 9 -16.48 5.99 9.15
N ALA A 10 -16.35 7.33 9.15
CA ALA A 10 -16.18 8.09 7.91
C ALA A 10 -14.78 7.93 7.31
N THR A 11 -13.73 8.03 8.13
CA THR A 11 -12.35 7.78 7.72
C THR A 11 -11.44 7.64 8.93
N ALA A 12 -10.30 6.99 8.77
CA ALA A 12 -9.30 6.84 9.83
C ALA A 12 -7.96 7.46 9.39
N PRO A 13 -7.18 8.04 10.31
CA PRO A 13 -5.81 8.42 10.03
C PRO A 13 -5.01 7.23 9.49
N LEU A 14 -4.25 7.47 8.43
CA LEU A 14 -3.41 6.44 7.84
C LEU A 14 -2.36 5.99 8.87
N ARG A 15 -2.28 4.68 9.10
CA ARG A 15 -1.25 4.07 9.95
C ARG A 15 0.16 4.39 9.42
N PRO A 16 1.14 4.70 10.29
CA PRO A 16 2.51 5.00 9.86
C PRO A 16 3.13 3.92 8.98
N GLU A 17 2.85 2.65 9.27
CA GLU A 17 3.36 1.50 8.52
C GLU A 17 2.77 1.44 7.11
N ALA A 18 1.48 1.75 6.96
CA ALA A 18 0.83 1.82 5.66
C ALA A 18 1.35 3.00 4.83
N ARG A 19 1.62 4.14 5.48
CA ARG A 19 2.27 5.29 4.83
C ARG A 19 3.66 4.94 4.31
N ALA A 20 4.48 4.28 5.12
CA ALA A 20 5.84 3.89 4.75
C ALA A 20 5.83 2.90 3.56
N ALA A 21 4.94 1.91 3.58
CA ALA A 21 4.77 0.97 2.48
C ALA A 21 4.36 1.67 1.17
N MET A 22 3.46 2.66 1.26
CA MET A 22 3.04 3.44 0.10
C MET A 22 4.19 4.28 -0.47
N VAL A 23 4.94 4.99 0.38
CA VAL A 23 6.10 5.79 -0.07
C VAL A 23 7.14 4.90 -0.75
N ALA A 24 7.48 3.75 -0.15
CA ALA A 24 8.41 2.81 -0.76
C ALA A 24 7.90 2.26 -2.11
N ALA A 25 6.60 2.07 -2.27
CA ALA A 25 6.01 1.66 -3.54
C ALA A 25 6.06 2.78 -4.60
N LEU A 26 5.96 4.05 -4.20
CA LEU A 26 6.05 5.21 -5.10
C LEU A 26 7.46 5.40 -5.71
N ASP A 27 8.51 4.93 -5.01
CA ASP A 27 9.88 4.97 -5.53
C ASP A 27 10.13 3.91 -6.62
N VAL A 28 9.20 2.96 -6.81
CA VAL A 28 9.31 1.90 -7.80
C VAL A 28 8.66 2.32 -9.11
N VAL A 29 9.43 2.28 -10.19
CA VAL A 29 8.94 2.55 -11.55
C VAL A 29 8.45 1.28 -12.24
N GLY A 30 7.64 1.48 -13.28
CA GLY A 30 7.15 0.40 -14.14
C GLY A 30 5.65 0.16 -13.97
N ASN A 31 5.02 -0.23 -15.08
CA ASN A 31 3.63 -0.65 -15.07
C ASN A 31 3.58 -2.15 -14.71
N PRO A 32 2.86 -2.58 -13.66
CA PRO A 32 2.76 -4.00 -13.28
C PRO A 32 2.17 -4.91 -14.38
N SER A 33 1.54 -4.34 -15.40
CA SER A 33 1.06 -5.08 -16.58
C SER A 33 2.14 -5.31 -17.65
N SER A 34 3.29 -4.64 -17.55
CA SER A 34 4.37 -4.78 -18.52
C SER A 34 5.20 -6.03 -18.27
N VAL A 35 5.71 -6.64 -19.35
CA VAL A 35 6.50 -7.88 -19.30
C VAL A 35 7.99 -7.65 -19.06
N HIS A 36 8.51 -6.43 -19.18
CA HIS A 36 9.92 -6.09 -18.93
C HIS A 36 10.26 -6.10 -17.42
N ALA A 37 11.54 -5.93 -17.09
CA ALA A 37 12.07 -6.17 -15.74
C ALA A 37 11.38 -5.30 -14.68
N GLU A 38 11.27 -3.99 -14.92
CA GLU A 38 10.63 -3.03 -14.02
C GLU A 38 9.14 -3.33 -13.84
N GLY A 39 8.45 -3.73 -14.92
CA GLY A 39 7.05 -4.14 -14.86
C GLY A 39 6.83 -5.38 -14.00
N ARG A 40 7.70 -6.40 -14.14
CA ARG A 40 7.65 -7.59 -13.28
C ARG A 40 7.98 -7.27 -11.83
N ALA A 41 8.90 -6.34 -11.57
CA ALA A 41 9.22 -5.89 -10.22
C ALA A 41 8.01 -5.19 -9.55
N ALA A 42 7.38 -4.25 -10.26
CA ALA A 42 6.16 -3.57 -9.80
C ALA A 42 5.02 -4.58 -9.55
N ARG A 43 4.83 -5.55 -10.46
CA ARG A 43 3.85 -6.63 -10.28
C ARG A 43 4.12 -7.44 -9.01
N GLY A 44 5.38 -7.78 -8.74
CA GLY A 44 5.75 -8.52 -7.54
C GLY A 44 5.35 -7.82 -6.24
N ILE A 45 5.33 -6.48 -6.21
CA ILE A 45 4.85 -5.70 -5.05
C ILE A 45 3.34 -5.87 -4.89
N VAL A 46 2.59 -5.71 -5.98
CA VAL A 46 1.13 -5.86 -5.97
C VAL A 46 0.70 -7.26 -5.56
N GLU A 47 1.32 -8.31 -6.12
CA GLU A 47 0.96 -9.69 -5.82
C GLU A 47 1.31 -10.06 -4.37
N ARG A 48 2.43 -9.57 -3.83
CA ARG A 48 2.75 -9.75 -2.41
C ARG A 48 1.70 -9.10 -1.51
N ALA A 49 1.29 -7.87 -1.82
CA ALA A 49 0.25 -7.17 -1.07
C ALA A 49 -1.10 -7.92 -1.14
N ARG A 50 -1.48 -8.41 -2.33
CA ARG A 50 -2.67 -9.26 -2.50
C ARG A 50 -2.61 -10.53 -1.64
N GLY A 51 -1.46 -11.21 -1.62
CA GLY A 51 -1.25 -12.39 -0.80
C GLY A 51 -1.36 -12.10 0.71
N GLN A 52 -0.82 -10.97 1.16
CA GLN A 52 -0.92 -10.55 2.57
C GLN A 52 -2.37 -10.24 2.98
N VAL A 53 -3.12 -9.52 2.13
CA VAL A 53 -4.53 -9.21 2.38
C VAL A 53 -5.37 -10.48 2.39
N ALA A 54 -5.11 -11.41 1.46
CA ALA A 54 -5.84 -12.68 1.38
C ALA A 54 -5.61 -13.60 2.59
N ALA A 55 -4.53 -13.39 3.34
CA ALA A 55 -4.19 -14.18 4.53
C ALA A 55 -4.76 -13.60 5.84
N LEU A 56 -5.46 -12.47 5.80
CA LEU A 56 -6.10 -11.88 6.98
C LEU A 56 -7.36 -12.70 7.34
N VAL A 57 -7.56 -12.93 8.64
CA VAL A 57 -8.73 -13.62 9.23
C VAL A 57 -9.68 -12.64 9.91
#